data_AF-A0A816HQI9-F1
#
_entry.id   AF-A0A816HQI9-F1
#
_cell.length_a   1.000
_cell.length_b   1.000
_cell.length_c   1.000
_cell.angle_alpha   90.00
_cell.angle_beta   90.00
_cell.angle_gamma   90.00
#
_symmetry.space_group_name_H-M   'P 1'
#
loop_
_entity.id
_entity.type
_entity.pdbx_description
1 polymer ?
#
loop_
_entity_poly.entity_id
_entity_poly.type
_entity_poly.pdbx_seq_one_letter_code
_entity_poly.pdbx_strand_id
1 'polypeptide(L)' 'MRKLAPTGIAAAEISGMTIYSFFGEQRNSGKPRTIKPGDLKLEKEWTLVEYLLIDEMSMVGLTLLGKLNRILCAAKHA' A
#
# COMPACT_ATOMS: atom_id res chain seq x y z
N MET A 1 9.40 -9.51 2.17
CA MET A 1 8.78 -9.13 0.87
C MET A 1 7.29 -8.89 1.06
N ARG A 2 6.72 -7.87 0.41
CA ARG A 2 5.28 -7.57 0.42
C ARG A 2 4.71 -7.65 -1.01
N LYS A 3 3.48 -8.14 -1.14
CA LYS A 3 2.80 -8.34 -2.43
C LYS A 3 1.50 -7.54 -2.46
N LEU A 4 1.33 -6.72 -3.49
CA LEU A 4 0.18 -5.85 -3.69
C LEU A 4 -0.44 -6.10 -5.06
N ALA A 5 -1.75 -5.89 -5.15
CA ALA A 5 -2.46 -5.79 -6.44
C ALA A 5 -3.57 -4.72 -6.36
N PRO A 6 -4.03 -4.15 -7.47
CA PRO A 6 -5.10 -3.15 -7.47
C PRO A 6 -6.47 -3.75 -7.18
N THR A 7 -6.70 -5.03 -7.49
CA THR A 7 -7.99 -5.71 -7.30
C THR A 7 -7.93 -6.80 -6.24
N GLY A 8 -9.08 -7.10 -5.63
CA GLY A 8 -9.18 -8.15 -4.61
C GLY A 8 -8.87 -9.54 -5.16
N ILE A 9 -9.27 -9.83 -6.39
CA ILE A 9 -9.06 -11.14 -7.04
C ILE A 9 -7.56 -11.34 -7.31
N ALA A 10 -6.89 -10.39 -7.95
CA ALA A 10 -5.44 -10.48 -8.21
C ALA A 10 -4.62 -10.52 -6.92
N ALA A 11 -5.02 -9.74 -5.91
CA ALA A 11 -4.36 -9.77 -4.61
C ALA A 11 -4.49 -11.15 -3.93
N ALA A 12 -5.65 -11.80 -4.03
CA ALA A 12 -5.87 -13.13 -3.48
C ALA A 12 -4.99 -14.19 -4.19
N GLU A 13 -4.88 -14.10 -5.52
CA GLU A 13 -4.08 -15.04 -6.33
C GLU A 13 -2.61 -15.08 -5.89
N ILE A 14 -2.01 -13.92 -5.65
CA ILE A 14 -0.60 -13.83 -5.21
C ILE A 14 -0.42 -14.00 -3.70
N SER A 15 -1.48 -14.31 -2.94
CA SER A 15 -1.51 -14.30 -1.47
C SER A 15 -1.01 -12.96 -0.89
N GLY A 16 -1.43 -11.86 -1.52
CA GLY A 16 -1.09 -10.49 -1.16
C GLY A 16 -2.27 -9.73 -0.57
N MET A 17 -2.24 -8.41 -0.72
CA MET A 17 -3.34 -7.53 -0.31
C MET A 17 -3.58 -6.45 -1.36
N THR A 18 -4.75 -5.79 -1.33
CA THR A 18 -4.98 -4.70 -2.27
C THR A 18 -4.14 -3.46 -1.91
N ILE A 19 -3.78 -2.66 -2.90
CA ILE A 19 -3.09 -1.37 -2.69
C ILE A 19 -3.92 -0.43 -1.78
N TYR A 20 -5.24 -0.47 -1.89
CA TYR A 20 -6.14 0.33 -1.05
C TYR A 20 -6.18 -0.14 0.41
N SER A 21 -6.19 -1.46 0.62
CA SER A 21 -6.03 -2.03 1.95
C SER A 21 -4.67 -1.66 2.56
N PHE A 22 -3.63 -1.50 1.73
CA PHE A 22 -2.32 -1.00 2.19
C PHE A 22 -2.41 0.45 2.67
N PHE A 23 -3.15 1.31 1.97
CA PHE A 23 -3.40 2.69 2.42
C PHE A 23 -4.31 2.80 3.64
N GLY A 24 -4.67 1.69 4.30
CA GLY A 24 -5.54 1.72 5.47
C GLY A 24 -6.92 2.29 5.19
N GLU A 25 -7.31 2.36 3.91
CA GLU A 25 -8.68 2.64 3.48
C GLU A 25 -9.55 1.42 3.76
N GLN A 26 -9.73 1.13 5.06
CA GLN A 26 -10.77 0.24 5.53
C GLN A 26 -12.11 0.89 5.18
N ARG A 27 -12.81 0.35 4.17
CA ARG A 27 -14.17 0.75 3.80
C ARG A 27 -15.19 0.55 4.93
N ASN A 28 -14.84 -0.18 5.99
CA ASN A 28 -15.76 -0.62 7.05
C ASN A 28 -15.83 0.30 8.28
N SER A 29 -14.91 1.25 8.46
CA SER A 29 -15.10 2.33 9.43
C SER A 29 -15.68 3.51 8.68
N GLY A 30 -16.87 4.01 9.06
CA GLY A 30 -17.60 5.10 8.37
C GLY A 30 -16.86 6.44 8.20
N LYS A 31 -15.54 6.49 8.45
CA LYS A 31 -14.63 7.57 8.05
C LYS A 31 -13.42 6.96 7.32
N PRO A 32 -13.15 7.34 6.06
CA PRO A 32 -11.94 6.91 5.38
C PRO A 32 -10.72 7.42 6.15
N ARG A 33 -9.88 6.50 6.63
CA ARG A 33 -8.61 6.86 7.27
C ARG A 33 -7.64 7.26 6.17
N THR A 34 -7.36 8.55 6.06
CA THR A 34 -6.32 9.04 5.15
C THR A 34 -4.97 8.73 5.76
N ILE A 35 -4.29 7.67 5.31
CA ILE A 35 -2.88 7.48 5.65
C ILE A 35 -2.11 8.67 5.08
N LYS A 36 -1.38 9.34 5.97
CA LYS A 36 -0.49 10.45 5.65
C LYS A 36 0.95 10.00 5.94
N PRO A 37 1.93 10.53 5.20
CA PRO A 37 3.33 10.48 5.63
C PRO A 37 3.44 10.93 7.11
N GLY A 38 4.19 10.20 7.93
CA GLY A 38 4.29 10.38 9.38
C GLY A 38 3.41 9.45 10.22
N ASP A 39 2.64 8.52 9.62
CA ASP A 39 1.93 7.48 10.39
C ASP A 39 2.95 6.42 10.88
N LEU A 40 3.49 6.66 12.08
CA LEU A 40 4.56 5.87 12.72
C LEU A 40 4.33 4.36 12.74
N LYS A 41 3.06 3.91 12.77
CA LYS A 41 2.77 2.46 12.78
C LYS A 41 3.05 1.85 11.41
N LEU A 42 2.55 2.49 10.35
CA LEU A 42 2.78 2.04 8.99
C LEU A 42 4.26 2.19 8.63
N GLU A 43 4.90 3.28 9.02
CA GLU A 43 6.31 3.50 8.72
C GLU A 43 7.18 2.39 9.31
N LYS A 44 6.99 2.04 10.59
CA LYS A 44 7.70 0.93 11.24
C LYS A 44 7.49 -0.42 10.55
N GLU A 45 6.27 -0.72 10.11
CA GLU A 45 5.97 -1.97 9.39
C GLU A 45 6.74 -2.03 8.06
N TRP A 46 6.98 -0.90 7.42
CA TRP A 46 7.59 -0.81 6.09
C TRP A 46 9.08 -0.55 6.08
N THR A 47 9.66 -0.06 7.18
CA THR A 47 11.12 0.04 7.34
C THR A 47 11.79 -1.31 7.07
N LEU A 48 11.15 -2.42 7.45
CA LEU A 48 11.68 -3.79 7.28
C LEU A 48 11.34 -4.44 5.93
N VAL A 49 10.53 -3.82 5.07
CA VAL A 49 10.14 -4.41 3.79
C VAL A 49 11.19 -4.14 2.72
N GLU A 50 11.99 -5.14 2.34
CA GLU A 50 13.04 -4.97 1.33
C GLU A 50 12.52 -5.00 -0.11
N TYR A 51 11.50 -5.81 -0.37
CA TYR A 51 10.95 -6.03 -1.71
C TYR A 51 9.44 -5.81 -1.73
N LEU A 52 8.98 -5.09 -2.74
CA LEU A 52 7.58 -4.85 -3.05
C LEU A 52 7.25 -5.40 -4.44
N LEU A 53 6.35 -6.38 -4.49
CA LEU A 53 5.82 -6.92 -5.73
C LEU A 53 4.43 -6.32 -5.99
N ILE A 54 4.23 -5.77 -7.18
CA ILE A 54 2.94 -5.21 -7.60
C ILE A 54 2.48 -6.00 -8.82
N ASP A 55 1.39 -6.75 -8.63
CA ASP A 55 0.73 -7.47 -9.72
C ASP A 55 -0.34 -6.58 -10.39
N GLU A 56 -0.69 -6.92 -11.63
CA GLU A 56 -1.64 -6.16 -12.47
C GLU A 56 -1.27 -4.67 -12.57
N MET A 57 0.03 -4.39 -12.74
CA MET A 57 0.56 -3.02 -12.80
C MET A 57 -0.09 -2.19 -13.92
N SER A 58 -0.59 -2.82 -14.98
CA SER A 58 -1.36 -2.19 -16.06
C SER A 58 -2.60 -1.44 -15.57
N MET A 59 -3.17 -1.86 -14.43
CA MET A 59 -4.35 -1.25 -13.81
C MET A 59 -4.00 -0.17 -12.77
N VAL A 60 -2.71 0.03 -12.47
CA VAL A 60 -2.25 0.98 -11.44
C VAL A 60 -2.01 2.34 -12.08
N GLY A 61 -2.94 3.28 -11.88
CA GLY A 61 -2.78 4.65 -12.34
C GLY A 61 -1.67 5.43 -11.62
N LEU A 62 -1.08 6.42 -12.31
CA LEU A 62 0.06 7.23 -11.81
C LEU A 62 -0.24 7.94 -10.48
N THR A 63 -1.48 8.39 -10.27
CA THR A 63 -1.89 9.01 -9.00
C THR A 63 -1.78 8.04 -7.83
N LEU A 64 -2.18 6.79 -8.03
CA LEU A 64 -2.11 5.74 -7.00
C LEU A 64 -0.65 5.37 -6.71
N LEU A 65 0.15 5.23 -7.77
CA LEU A 65 1.59 4.96 -7.66
C LEU A 65 2.34 6.10 -6.97
N GLY A 66 2.02 7.35 -7.28
CA GLY A 66 2.61 8.52 -6.62
C GLY A 66 2.28 8.60 -5.12
N LYS A 67 1.05 8.24 -4.73
CA LYS A 67 0.67 8.11 -3.30
C LYS A 67 1.48 7.01 -2.62
N LEU A 68 1.61 5.84 -3.27
CA LEU A 68 2.40 4.71 -2.79
C LEU A 68 3.86 5.14 -2.55
N ASN A 69 4.47 5.78 -3.54
CA ASN A 69 5.85 6.26 -3.46
C ASN A 69 6.06 7.23 -2.28
N ARG A 70 5.17 8.21 -2.10
CA ARG A 70 5.29 9.18 -0.99
C ARG A 70 5.30 8.51 0.38
N ILE A 71 4.44 7.51 0.58
CA ILE A 71 4.35 6.79 1.85
C ILE A 71 5.58 5.90 2.06
N LEU A 72 6.01 5.17 1.03
CA LEU A 72 7.19 4.29 1.12
C LEU A 72 8.47 5.10 1.34
N CYS A 73 8.64 6.24 0.67
CA CYS A 73 9.78 7.13 0.88
C CYS A 73 9.83 7.63 2.32
N ALA A 74 8.70 8.07 2.88
CA ALA A 74 8.61 8.48 4.28
C ALA A 74 8.99 7.35 5.23
N ALA A 75 8.48 6.12 5.01
CA ALA A 75 8.78 4.97 5.84
C ALA A 75 10.23 4.47 5.78
N LYS A 76 10.92 4.69 4.65
CA LYS A 76 12.29 4.21 4.41
C LYS A 76 13.39 5.22 4.73
N HIS A 77 13.05 6.52 4.73
CA HIS A 77 13.99 7.60 5.01
C HIS A 77 13.70 8.30 6.36
N ALA A 78 12.80 7.73 7.17
CA ALA A 78 12.61 8.07 8.58
C ALA A 78 13.57 7.26 9.47
#